data_AF-A0A9D1CXG8-F1
#
_entry.id   AF-A0A9D1CXG8-F1
#
_cell.length_a   1.000
_cell.length_b   1.000
_cell.length_c   1.000
_cell.angle_alpha   90.00
_cell.angle_beta   90.00
_cell.angle_gamma   90.00
#
_symmetry.space_group_name_H-M   'P 1'
#
loop_
_entity.id
_entity.type
_entity.pdbx_description
1 polymer ?
#
loop_
_entity_poly.entity_id
_entity_poly.type
_entity_poly.pdbx_seq_one_letter_code
_entity_poly.pdbx_strand_id
1 'polypeptide(L)'
;HRAQEETANWLRKNARDMSFTGLCDDLRHTTALFPYEFSGPDGKYYATWENGLKIIAEGQSILIPESDLSDLWDHIRVQGIVETGEDNTPKAVFYRMLNQLGYLSPVRILSQDGIHAKDGYQSNEGYGRAFELRGEMA
;
A
#
# COMPACT_ATOMS: atom_id res chain seq x y z
N HIS A 1 -11.36 12.95 -18.63
CA HIS A 1 -11.33 13.07 -17.16
C HIS A 1 -12.01 11.88 -16.45
N ARG A 2 -13.33 11.61 -16.56
CA ARG A 2 -13.97 10.47 -15.85
C ARG A 2 -13.34 9.08 -16.10
N ALA A 3 -12.97 8.78 -17.35
CA ALA A 3 -12.39 7.47 -17.68
C ALA A 3 -11.03 7.20 -17.00
N GLN A 4 -10.24 8.24 -16.69
CA GLN A 4 -8.94 8.07 -16.02
C GLN A 4 -9.10 7.77 -14.53
N GLU A 5 -10.03 8.45 -13.85
CA GLU A 5 -10.36 8.18 -12.45
C GLU A 5 -10.98 6.79 -12.26
N GLU A 6 -11.86 6.38 -13.18
CA GLU A 6 -12.44 5.03 -13.18
C GLU A 6 -11.37 3.96 -13.40
N THR A 7 -10.40 4.21 -14.29
CA THR A 7 -9.27 3.30 -14.53
C THR A 7 -8.35 3.21 -13.31
N ALA A 8 -7.98 4.34 -12.70
CA ALA A 8 -7.15 4.37 -11.49
C ALA A 8 -7.83 3.65 -10.32
N ASN A 9 -9.12 3.90 -10.11
CA ASN A 9 -9.89 3.22 -9.07
C ASN A 9 -10.03 1.72 -9.32
N TRP A 10 -10.16 1.30 -10.58
CA TRP A 10 -10.17 -0.12 -10.94
C TRP A 10 -8.81 -0.77 -10.69
N LEU A 11 -7.70 -0.11 -11.05
CA LEU A 11 -6.34 -0.59 -10.80
C LEU A 11 -6.07 -0.77 -9.29
N ARG A 12 -6.48 0.21 -8.48
CA ARG A 12 -6.37 0.14 -7.02
C ARG A 12 -7.14 -1.03 -6.43
N LYS A 13 -8.34 -1.31 -6.96
CA LYS A 13 -9.15 -2.46 -6.54
C LYS A 13 -8.58 -3.81 -6.99
N ASN A 14 -7.77 -3.85 -8.05
CA ASN A 14 -7.15 -5.07 -8.60
C ASN A 14 -5.62 -5.02 -8.44
N ALA A 15 -5.15 -4.48 -7.31
CA ALA A 15 -3.75 -4.21 -6.99
C ALA A 15 -2.82 -5.41 -7.28
N ARG A 16 -3.27 -6.64 -7.01
CA ARG A 16 -2.48 -7.87 -7.23
C ARG A 16 -2.06 -8.09 -8.69
N ASP A 17 -2.89 -7.68 -9.65
CA ASP A 17 -2.63 -7.85 -11.09
C ASP A 17 -1.85 -6.67 -11.70
N MET A 18 -1.58 -5.63 -10.90
CA MET A 18 -0.88 -4.43 -11.36
C MET A 18 0.64 -4.62 -11.34
N SER A 19 1.30 -4.25 -12.45
CA SER A 19 2.76 -4.25 -12.55
C SER A 19 3.37 -3.11 -11.73
N PHE A 20 4.64 -3.23 -11.38
CA PHE A 20 5.38 -2.14 -10.72
C PHE A 20 5.37 -0.86 -11.56
N THR A 21 5.55 -0.98 -12.89
CA THR A 21 5.45 0.18 -13.80
C THR A 21 4.09 0.87 -13.71
N GLY A 22 2.99 0.11 -13.64
CA GLY A 22 1.65 0.65 -13.47
C GLY A 22 1.47 1.38 -12.14
N LEU A 23 2.06 0.87 -11.06
CA LEU A 23 2.09 1.56 -9.77
C LEU A 23 2.84 2.89 -9.87
N CYS A 24 4.05 2.90 -10.46
CA CYS A 24 4.85 4.11 -10.61
C CYS A 24 4.12 5.18 -11.42
N ASP A 25 3.44 4.79 -12.49
CA ASP A 25 2.68 5.73 -13.33
C ASP A 25 1.50 6.35 -12.55
N ASP A 26 0.77 5.57 -11.74
CA ASP A 26 -0.29 6.12 -10.88
C ASP A 26 0.28 7.04 -9.79
N LEU A 27 1.41 6.69 -9.17
CA LEU A 27 2.05 7.51 -8.14
C LEU A 27 2.60 8.82 -8.71
N ARG A 28 3.23 8.78 -9.89
CA ARG A 28 3.67 9.97 -10.63
C ARG A 28 2.49 10.85 -10.97
N HIS A 29 1.40 10.27 -11.47
CA HIS A 29 0.19 11.02 -11.80
C HIS A 29 -0.46 11.66 -10.57
N THR A 30 -0.58 10.89 -9.48
CA THR A 30 -1.20 11.32 -8.22
C THR A 30 -0.42 12.46 -7.57
N THR A 31 0.91 12.47 -7.70
CA THR A 31 1.79 13.48 -7.09
C THR A 31 2.21 14.60 -8.06
N ALA A 32 1.74 14.58 -9.32
CA ALA A 32 2.23 15.49 -10.37
C ALA A 32 1.90 16.96 -10.12
N LEU A 33 0.72 17.24 -9.55
CA LEU A 33 0.25 18.62 -9.33
C LEU A 33 0.52 19.10 -7.91
N PHE A 34 0.33 18.22 -6.93
CA PHE A 34 0.53 18.51 -5.52
C PHE A 34 1.06 17.27 -4.81
N PRO A 35 1.82 17.44 -3.71
CA PRO A 35 2.15 16.32 -2.84
C PRO A 35 0.88 15.58 -2.40
N TYR A 36 0.92 14.26 -2.42
CA TYR A 36 -0.17 13.44 -1.88
C TYR A 36 -0.13 13.48 -0.36
N GLU A 37 -1.15 14.06 0.26
CA GLU A 37 -1.32 14.10 1.72
C GLU A 37 -1.94 12.80 2.22
N PHE A 38 -1.35 12.20 3.26
CA PHE A 38 -1.89 11.03 3.94
C PHE A 38 -1.56 11.06 5.43
N SER A 39 -2.32 10.32 6.24
CA SER A 39 -2.13 10.27 7.70
C SER A 39 -1.11 9.21 8.12
N GLY A 40 -0.20 9.56 9.04
CA GLY A 40 0.74 8.68 9.73
C GLY A 40 0.60 8.76 11.26
N PRO A 41 1.41 7.99 12.02
CA PRO A 41 1.39 7.99 13.49
C PRO A 41 1.66 9.39 14.08
N ASP A 42 2.62 10.11 13.49
CA ASP A 42 3.05 11.44 13.94
C ASP A 42 2.31 12.59 13.22
N GLY A 43 1.16 12.32 12.60
CA GLY A 43 0.35 13.33 11.95
C GLY A 43 0.36 13.27 10.42
N LYS A 44 0.51 14.40 9.75
CA LYS A 44 0.35 14.50 8.29
C LYS A 44 1.65 14.27 7.55
N TYR A 45 1.57 13.42 6.53
CA TYR A 45 2.68 13.03 5.67
C TYR A 45 2.38 13.53 4.26
N TYR A 46 3.42 13.92 3.53
CA TYR A 46 3.31 14.42 2.16
C TYR A 46 4.25 13.65 1.24
N ALA A 47 3.70 12.99 0.24
CA ALA A 47 4.47 12.22 -0.73
C ALA A 47 4.60 12.92 -2.09
N THR A 48 5.79 12.91 -2.65
CA THR A 48 6.11 13.43 -3.99
C THR A 48 7.00 12.44 -4.74
N TRP A 49 6.82 12.32 -6.05
CA TRP A 49 7.73 11.54 -6.88
C TRP A 49 8.97 12.35 -7.29
N GLU A 50 10.17 11.88 -6.91
CA GLU A 50 11.47 12.49 -7.23
C GLU A 50 12.53 11.38 -7.40
N ASN A 51 12.56 10.70 -8.56
CA ASN A 51 13.39 9.50 -8.83
C ASN A 51 13.23 8.39 -7.77
N GLY A 52 12.00 8.23 -7.30
CA GLY A 52 11.64 7.48 -6.11
C GLY A 52 10.53 8.22 -5.36
N LEU A 53 10.11 7.67 -4.24
CA LEU A 53 9.08 8.27 -3.40
C LEU A 53 9.74 9.06 -2.28
N LYS A 54 9.62 10.38 -2.33
CA LYS A 54 10.04 11.26 -1.25
C LYS A 54 8.85 11.57 -0.37
N ILE A 55 8.99 11.34 0.93
CA ILE A 55 7.94 11.52 1.93
C ILE A 55 8.44 12.49 2.98
N ILE A 56 7.64 13.52 3.28
CA ILE A 56 7.95 14.53 4.28
C ILE A 56 6.93 14.43 5.41
N ALA A 57 7.43 14.33 6.65
CA ALA A 57 6.64 14.34 7.87
C ALA A 57 7.38 15.14 8.95
N GLU A 58 6.68 16.07 9.61
CA GLU A 58 7.25 16.92 10.69
C GLU A 58 8.62 17.57 10.39
N GLY A 59 8.88 17.91 9.13
CA GLY A 59 10.16 18.50 8.69
C GLY A 59 11.30 17.49 8.46
N GLN A 60 11.06 16.21 8.71
CA GLN A 60 11.93 15.11 8.30
C GLN A 60 11.54 14.61 6.91
N SER A 61 12.54 14.19 6.12
CA SER A 61 12.32 13.62 4.79
C SER A 61 12.89 12.22 4.69
N ILE A 62 12.09 11.30 4.16
CA ILE A 62 12.47 9.93 3.82
C ILE A 62 12.43 9.82 2.31
N LEU A 63 13.51 9.35 1.70
CA LEU A 63 13.55 8.99 0.28
C LEU A 63 13.55 7.47 0.16
N ILE A 64 12.59 6.94 -0.59
CA ILE A 64 12.53 5.52 -0.95
C ILE A 64 12.88 5.41 -2.44
N PRO A 65 14.07 4.89 -2.79
CA PRO A 65 14.47 4.69 -4.18
C PRO A 65 13.50 3.78 -4.95
N GLU A 66 13.44 3.92 -6.27
CA GLU A 66 12.58 3.10 -7.12
C GLU A 66 12.91 1.59 -7.02
N SER A 67 14.17 1.21 -6.80
CA SER A 67 14.57 -0.18 -6.54
C SER A 67 13.86 -0.76 -5.32
N ASP A 68 13.88 -0.02 -4.22
CA ASP A 68 13.34 -0.46 -2.94
C ASP A 68 11.81 -0.50 -3.01
N LEU A 69 11.20 0.45 -3.73
CA LEU A 69 9.77 0.42 -4.03
C LEU A 69 9.39 -0.82 -4.83
N SER A 70 10.21 -1.23 -5.80
CA SER A 70 9.99 -2.44 -6.60
C SER A 70 10.02 -3.68 -5.71
N ASP A 71 11.04 -3.80 -4.86
CA ASP A 71 11.18 -4.94 -3.94
C ASP A 71 10.01 -5.02 -2.95
N LEU A 72 9.60 -3.87 -2.38
CA LEU A 72 8.44 -3.79 -1.49
C LEU A 72 7.14 -4.17 -2.19
N TRP A 73 6.96 -3.71 -3.43
CA TRP A 73 5.76 -4.01 -4.21
C TRP A 73 5.69 -5.49 -4.62
N ASP A 74 6.80 -6.06 -5.09
CA ASP A 74 6.87 -7.48 -5.42
C ASP A 74 6.65 -8.36 -4.18
N HIS A 75 7.19 -7.96 -3.03
CA HIS A 75 6.91 -8.63 -1.77
C HIS A 75 5.42 -8.66 -1.44
N ILE A 76 4.71 -7.53 -1.55
CA ILE A 76 3.25 -7.46 -1.37
C ILE A 76 2.55 -8.43 -2.32
N ARG A 77 2.90 -8.42 -3.61
CA ARG A 77 2.22 -9.23 -4.63
C ARG A 77 2.44 -10.72 -4.47
N VAL A 78 3.63 -11.14 -4.03
CA VAL A 78 3.96 -12.54 -3.79
C VAL A 78 3.28 -13.07 -2.53
N GLN A 79 3.33 -12.31 -1.43
CA GLN A 79 2.77 -12.76 -0.15
C GLN A 79 1.25 -12.59 -0.07
N GLY A 80 0.69 -11.57 -0.72
CA GLY A 80 -0.72 -11.18 -0.64
C GLY A 80 -1.13 -10.55 0.69
N ILE A 81 -0.49 -10.94 1.80
CA ILE A 81 -0.66 -10.40 3.15
C ILE A 81 0.72 -10.07 3.73
N VAL A 82 0.90 -8.86 4.26
CA VAL A 82 2.17 -8.36 4.79
C VAL A 82 2.01 -7.69 6.15
N GLU A 83 2.98 -7.86 7.05
CA GLU A 83 3.01 -7.16 8.34
C GLU A 83 3.39 -5.68 8.17
N THR A 84 2.77 -4.78 8.95
CA THR A 84 3.07 -3.33 8.92
C THR A 84 4.55 -3.05 9.19
N GLY A 85 5.14 -3.77 10.14
CA GLY A 85 6.51 -3.51 10.62
C GLY A 85 6.56 -2.40 11.66
N GLU A 86 7.77 -1.93 11.96
CA GLU A 86 8.01 -0.80 12.88
C GLU A 86 7.55 0.52 12.24
N ASP A 87 6.89 1.35 13.05
CA ASP A 87 6.46 2.69 12.62
C ASP A 87 7.65 3.52 12.13
N ASN A 88 7.35 4.42 11.18
CA ASN A 88 8.32 5.36 10.58
C ASN A 88 9.46 4.73 9.78
N THR A 89 9.47 3.41 9.62
CA THR A 89 10.33 2.75 8.63
C THR A 89 9.83 3.01 7.20
N PRO A 90 10.71 3.10 6.18
CA PRO A 90 10.31 3.28 4.79
C PRO A 90 9.21 2.30 4.34
N LYS A 91 9.32 1.03 4.74
CA LYS A 91 8.32 0.00 4.48
C LYS A 91 6.95 0.35 5.06
N ALA A 92 6.89 0.64 6.36
CA ALA A 92 5.62 0.90 7.05
C ALA A 92 4.92 2.14 6.51
N VAL A 93 5.69 3.19 6.22
CA VAL A 93 5.18 4.44 5.63
C VAL A 93 4.65 4.19 4.22
N PHE A 94 5.38 3.44 3.39
CA PHE A 94 4.94 3.10 2.05
C PHE A 94 3.64 2.27 2.05
N TYR A 95 3.55 1.24 2.87
CA TYR A 95 2.33 0.42 2.98
C TYR A 95 1.13 1.23 3.44
N ARG A 96 1.33 2.15 4.40
CA ARG A 96 0.28 3.04 4.88
C ARG A 96 -0.23 3.97 3.78
N MET A 97 0.66 4.50 2.95
CA MET A 97 0.29 5.31 1.79
C MET A 97 -0.54 4.48 0.79
N LEU A 98 -0.08 3.28 0.45
CA LEU A 98 -0.79 2.38 -0.46
C LEU A 98 -2.20 2.00 0.05
N ASN A 99 -2.35 1.80 1.36
CA ASN A 99 -3.66 1.60 1.98
C ASN A 99 -4.59 2.80 1.77
N GLN A 100 -4.11 4.04 2.02
CA GLN A 100 -4.94 5.24 1.82
C GLN A 100 -5.23 5.56 0.34
N LEU A 101 -4.34 5.16 -0.56
CA LEU A 101 -4.60 5.17 -2.00
C LEU A 101 -5.58 4.08 -2.44
N GLY A 102 -5.86 3.09 -1.58
CA GLY A 102 -6.82 2.02 -1.84
C GLY A 102 -6.25 0.81 -2.57
N TYR A 103 -4.93 0.60 -2.55
CA TYR A 103 -4.28 -0.61 -3.05
C TYR A 103 -4.30 -1.77 -2.05
N LEU A 104 -4.28 -1.42 -0.77
CA LEU A 104 -4.24 -2.37 0.34
C LEU A 104 -5.47 -2.21 1.21
N SER A 105 -5.80 -3.26 1.96
CA SER A 105 -6.81 -3.25 3.02
C SER A 105 -6.16 -3.65 4.35
N PRO A 106 -6.49 -3.00 5.49
CA PRO A 106 -5.93 -3.35 6.78
C PRO A 106 -6.49 -4.70 7.25
N VAL A 107 -5.62 -5.53 7.83
CA VAL A 107 -5.97 -6.87 8.37
C VAL A 107 -5.25 -7.14 9.69
N ARG A 108 -5.79 -8.09 10.46
CA ARG A 108 -5.08 -8.69 11.60
C ARG A 108 -4.57 -10.08 11.23
N ILE A 109 -3.27 -10.27 11.36
CA ILE A 109 -2.58 -11.51 11.07
C ILE A 109 -2.43 -12.28 12.38
N LEU A 110 -3.13 -13.40 12.50
CA LEU A 110 -3.01 -14.30 13.65
C LEU A 110 -1.73 -15.12 13.53
N SER A 111 -0.97 -15.22 14.62
CA SER A 111 0.14 -16.15 14.72
C SER A 111 -0.34 -17.60 14.71
N GLN A 112 0.58 -18.53 14.42
CA GLN A 112 0.28 -19.96 14.40
C GLN A 112 -0.19 -20.51 15.74
N ASP A 113 0.14 -19.85 16.85
CA ASP A 113 -0.34 -20.20 18.20
C ASP A 113 -1.79 -19.74 18.45
N GLY A 114 -2.38 -18.93 17.58
CA GLY A 114 -3.74 -18.40 17.69
C GLY A 114 -3.94 -17.37 18.81
N ILE A 115 -2.88 -16.99 19.52
CA ILE A 115 -2.95 -16.12 20.71
C ILE A 115 -2.51 -14.69 20.36
N HIS A 116 -1.50 -14.55 19.51
CA HIS A 116 -0.99 -13.24 19.13
C HIS A 116 -1.57 -12.80 17.78
N ALA A 117 -1.85 -11.51 17.67
CA ALA A 117 -2.27 -10.89 16.43
C ALA A 117 -1.36 -9.70 16.16
N LYS A 118 -0.94 -9.55 14.91
CA LYS A 118 -0.22 -8.38 14.43
C LYS A 118 -1.04 -7.64 13.39
N ASP A 119 -0.87 -6.33 13.34
CA ASP A 119 -1.48 -5.51 12.30
C ASP A 119 -0.69 -5.64 10.99
N GLY A 120 -1.43 -5.70 9.89
CA GLY A 120 -0.85 -5.81 8.56
C GLY A 120 -1.81 -5.34 7.48
N TYR A 121 -1.44 -5.64 6.25
CA TYR A 121 -2.17 -5.25 5.06
C TYR A 121 -2.32 -6.42 4.10
N GLN A 122 -3.47 -6.49 3.44
CA GLN A 122 -3.74 -7.42 2.34
C GLN A 122 -3.82 -6.64 1.03
N SER A 123 -3.24 -7.16 -0.05
CA SER A 123 -3.39 -6.58 -1.39
C SER A 123 -4.82 -6.74 -1.90
N ASN A 124 -5.40 -5.70 -2.48
CA ASN A 124 -6.73 -5.79 -3.08
C ASN A 124 -6.70 -6.68 -4.35
N GLU A 125 -7.58 -7.69 -4.42
CA GLU A 125 -7.57 -8.72 -5.48
C GLU A 125 -8.79 -8.66 -6.43
N GLY A 126 -9.47 -7.51 -6.51
CA GLY A 126 -10.71 -7.38 -7.27
C GLY A 126 -11.93 -7.94 -6.52
N TYR A 127 -13.12 -7.40 -6.86
CA TYR A 127 -14.39 -7.89 -6.33
C TYR A 127 -14.61 -9.34 -6.81
N GLY A 128 -14.41 -10.32 -5.93
CA GLY A 128 -14.76 -11.73 -6.20
C GLY A 128 -13.76 -12.79 -5.73
N ARG A 129 -12.60 -12.41 -5.16
CA ARG A 129 -11.62 -13.36 -4.59
C ARG A 129 -11.42 -13.21 -3.08
N ALA A 130 -12.25 -12.40 -2.44
CA ALA A 130 -12.36 -12.40 -0.98
C ALA A 130 -12.75 -13.82 -0.56
N PHE A 131 -11.76 -14.53 -0.04
CA PHE A 131 -11.80 -15.91 0.39
C PHE A 131 -13.14 -16.26 1.04
N GLU A 132 -13.76 -17.35 0.57
CA GLU A 132 -14.62 -18.19 1.39
C GLU A 132 -13.86 -18.45 2.70
N LEU A 133 -14.20 -17.70 3.75
CA LEU A 133 -13.90 -18.10 5.10
C LEU A 133 -14.68 -19.40 5.31
N ARG A 134 -13.97 -20.52 5.25
CA ARG A 134 -14.47 -21.87 5.53
C ARG A 134 -15.46 -21.83 6.69
N GLY A 135 -16.73 -21.99 6.38
CA GLY A 135 -17.70 -22.52 7.32
C GLY A 135 -17.42 -24.01 7.48
N GLU A 136 -16.53 -24.37 8.38
CA GLU A 136 -16.53 -25.71 8.99
C GLU A 136 -16.88 -25.52 10.47
N MET A 137 -18.18 -25.36 10.73
CA MET A 137 -18.75 -25.76 12.02
C MET A 137 -18.84 -27.28 11.98
N ALA A 138 -17.95 -27.95 12.72
CA ALA A 138 -18.13 -29.35 13.10
C ALA A 138 -18.58 -29.39 14.57
#